data_AF-A0A7C5IPR1-F1
#
_entry.id   AF-A0A7C5IPR1-F1
#
_cell.length_a   1.000
_cell.length_b   1.000
_cell.length_c   1.000
_cell.angle_alpha   90.00
_cell.angle_beta   90.00
_cell.angle_gamma   90.00
#
_symmetry.space_group_name_H-M   'P 1'
#
loop_
_entity.id
_entity.type
_entity.pdbx_description
1 polymer ?
#
loop_
_entity_poly.entity_id
_entity_poly.type
_entity_poly.pdbx_seq_one_letter_code
_entity_poly.pdbx_strand_id
1 'polypeptide(L)'
;MNGKNNIAIGFLTMGFFMAYGFLLIYLRDFADGKEAWVSSYSIGKHFETRLAHVHGNLFAFLNILIGYLLLRFSDKLKSVKTISWLALAGLLMPLGILSEVYLGLPPILVLLGAIAMTTSVIWLGVAFLGMKKLNA
;
A
#
# COMPACT_ATOMS: atom_id res chain seq x y z
N MET A 1 -17.59 0.52 7.57
CA MET A 1 -16.73 0.18 6.43
C MET A 1 -16.20 -1.18 6.69
N ASN A 2 -16.43 -2.11 5.77
CA ASN A 2 -16.24 -3.54 5.98
C ASN A 2 -15.11 -4.02 5.07
N GLY A 3 -14.49 -5.16 5.37
CA GLY A 3 -13.33 -5.68 4.62
C GLY A 3 -13.54 -5.80 3.10
N LYS A 4 -14.79 -5.81 2.61
CA LYS A 4 -15.14 -5.66 1.19
C LYS A 4 -14.48 -4.45 0.53
N ASN A 5 -14.47 -3.30 1.21
CA ASN A 5 -13.89 -2.07 0.65
C ASN A 5 -12.37 -2.17 0.57
N ASN A 6 -11.72 -2.76 1.58
CA ASN A 6 -10.28 -3.02 1.54
C ASN A 6 -9.92 -3.94 0.37
N ILE A 7 -10.70 -5.00 0.12
CA ILE A 7 -10.47 -5.89 -1.02
C ILE A 7 -10.63 -5.15 -2.34
N ALA A 8 -11.74 -4.44 -2.54
CA ALA A 8 -12.01 -3.73 -3.79
C ALA A 8 -10.96 -2.65 -4.08
N ILE A 9 -10.69 -1.77 -3.11
CA ILE A 9 -9.70 -0.71 -3.25
C ILE A 9 -8.30 -1.32 -3.38
N GLY A 10 -8.00 -2.41 -2.66
CA GLY A 10 -6.75 -3.15 -2.78
C GLY A 10 -6.52 -3.64 -4.21
N PHE A 11 -7.48 -4.33 -4.83
CA PHE A 11 -7.34 -4.76 -6.22
C PHE A 11 -7.19 -3.60 -7.21
N LEU A 12 -7.99 -2.53 -7.06
CA LEU A 12 -7.88 -1.35 -7.92
C LEU A 12 -6.50 -0.67 -7.79
N THR A 13 -6.02 -0.53 -6.56
CA THR A 13 -4.71 0.08 -6.27
C THR A 13 -3.57 -0.79 -6.77
N MET A 14 -3.67 -2.11 -6.62
CA MET A 14 -2.72 -3.07 -7.18
C MET A 14 -2.66 -2.96 -8.70
N GLY A 15 -3.81 -2.92 -9.39
CA GLY A 15 -3.86 -2.74 -10.84
C GLY A 15 -3.18 -1.44 -11.28
N PHE A 16 -3.45 -0.34 -10.59
CA PHE A 16 -2.79 0.94 -10.84
C PHE A 16 -1.26 0.85 -10.67
N PHE A 17 -0.77 0.33 -9.54
CA PHE A 17 0.67 0.26 -9.30
C PHE A 17 1.36 -0.79 -10.17
N MET A 18 0.69 -1.88 -10.58
CA MET A 18 1.20 -2.79 -11.61
C MET A 18 1.39 -2.09 -12.95
N ALA A 19 0.37 -1.37 -13.43
CA ALA A 19 0.47 -0.57 -14.66
C ALA A 19 1.60 0.47 -14.57
N TYR A 20 1.70 1.14 -13.43
CA TYR A 20 2.79 2.06 -13.15
C TYR A 20 4.17 1.38 -13.17
N GLY A 21 4.29 0.16 -12.65
CA GLY A 21 5.51 -0.64 -12.74
C GLY A 21 5.92 -0.94 -14.19
N PHE A 22 4.95 -1.32 -15.04
CA PHE A 22 5.21 -1.52 -16.47
C PHE A 22 5.66 -0.23 -17.17
N LEU A 23 5.07 0.92 -16.79
CA LEU A 23 5.54 2.22 -17.27
C LEU A 23 6.98 2.50 -16.85
N LEU A 24 7.34 2.25 -15.58
CA LEU A 24 8.71 2.45 -15.09
C LEU A 24 9.72 1.56 -15.82
N ILE A 25 9.36 0.32 -16.15
CA ILE A 25 10.19 -0.57 -16.97
C ILE A 25 10.34 0.00 -18.38
N TYR A 26 9.24 0.43 -18.99
CA TYR A 26 9.25 1.05 -20.33
C TYR A 26 10.23 2.24 -20.39
N LEU A 27 10.12 3.16 -19.43
CA LEU A 27 10.96 4.36 -19.36
C LEU A 27 12.43 4.04 -19.14
N ARG A 28 12.75 2.98 -18.38
CA ARG A 28 14.14 2.56 -18.12
C ARG A 28 14.78 1.84 -19.30
N ASP A 29 14.04 1.02 -20.02
CA ASP A 29 14.64 0.05 -20.96
C ASP A 29 14.39 0.38 -22.43
N PHE A 30 13.26 1.03 -22.73
CA PHE A 30 12.71 1.10 -24.09
C PHE A 30 12.47 2.52 -24.59
N ALA A 31 12.28 3.51 -23.71
CA ALA A 31 12.05 4.89 -24.12
C ALA A 31 13.31 5.56 -24.69
N ASP A 32 13.10 6.55 -25.55
CA ASP A 32 14.17 7.47 -25.96
C ASP A 32 14.66 8.26 -24.74
N GLY A 33 15.98 8.41 -24.58
CA GLY A 33 16.58 9.08 -23.41
C GLY A 33 16.65 8.22 -22.14
N LYS A 34 16.51 6.89 -22.27
CA LYS A 34 16.66 5.92 -21.17
C LYS A 34 17.99 6.00 -20.42
N GLU A 35 19.04 6.54 -21.02
CA GLU A 35 20.35 6.71 -20.40
C GLU A 35 20.25 7.51 -19.10
N ALA A 36 19.39 8.53 -19.07
CA ALA A 36 19.12 9.32 -17.87
C ALA A 36 18.40 8.50 -16.78
N TRP A 37 17.47 7.63 -17.16
CA TRP A 37 16.76 6.72 -16.25
C TRP A 37 17.69 5.65 -15.67
N VAL A 38 18.64 5.16 -16.47
CA VAL A 38 19.65 4.19 -16.04
C VAL A 38 20.68 4.86 -15.13
N SER A 39 21.18 6.04 -15.47
CA SER A 39 22.24 6.73 -14.71
C SER A 39 21.81 7.18 -13.31
N SER A 40 20.50 7.38 -13.11
CA SER A 40 19.90 7.84 -11.85
C SER A 40 19.06 6.75 -11.16
N TYR A 41 19.23 5.49 -11.54
CA TYR A 41 18.38 4.38 -11.10
C TYR A 41 18.22 4.23 -9.57
N SER A 42 19.27 4.55 -8.82
CA SER A 42 19.33 4.42 -7.35
C SER A 42 19.20 5.74 -6.58
N ILE A 43 18.98 6.87 -7.28
CA ILE A 43 18.96 8.20 -6.66
C ILE A 43 17.83 9.08 -7.23
N GLY A 44 17.38 10.05 -6.43
CA GLY A 44 16.39 11.04 -6.83
C GLY A 44 15.04 10.46 -7.23
N LYS A 45 14.33 11.15 -8.14
CA LYS A 45 12.93 10.87 -8.48
C LYS A 45 12.70 9.46 -9.04
N HIS A 46 13.65 8.90 -9.79
CA HIS A 46 13.51 7.55 -10.35
C HIS A 46 13.55 6.48 -9.26
N PHE A 47 14.36 6.68 -8.21
CA PHE A 47 14.35 5.81 -7.04
C PHE A 47 13.04 5.94 -6.25
N GLU A 48 12.58 7.15 -5.99
CA GLU A 48 11.35 7.42 -5.22
C GLU A 48 10.10 6.85 -5.92
N THR A 49 9.98 7.02 -7.24
CA THR A 49 8.87 6.43 -8.01
C THR A 49 8.85 4.90 -7.93
N ARG A 50 10.01 4.24 -7.89
CA ARG A 50 10.11 2.79 -7.67
C ARG A 50 9.68 2.41 -6.25
N LEU A 51 10.02 3.22 -5.24
CA LEU A 51 9.51 3.01 -3.88
C LEU A 51 7.99 3.07 -3.84
N ALA A 52 7.38 4.05 -4.52
CA ALA A 52 5.93 4.17 -4.63
C ALA A 52 5.31 2.93 -5.29
N HIS A 53 5.91 2.42 -6.38
CA HIS A 53 5.46 1.20 -7.05
C HIS A 53 5.45 -0.02 -6.12
N VAL A 54 6.60 -0.30 -5.48
CA VAL A 54 6.76 -1.50 -4.64
C VAL A 54 5.86 -1.43 -3.41
N HIS A 55 5.86 -0.29 -2.70
CA HIS A 55 5.00 -0.11 -1.53
C HIS A 55 3.52 -0.05 -1.90
N GLY A 56 3.19 0.54 -3.06
CA GLY A 56 1.85 0.56 -3.61
C GLY A 56 1.26 -0.83 -3.79
N ASN A 57 2.00 -1.73 -4.43
CA ASN A 57 1.58 -3.12 -4.61
C ASN A 57 1.55 -3.90 -3.29
N LEU A 58 2.54 -3.72 -2.41
CA LEU A 58 2.55 -4.36 -1.09
C LEU A 58 1.34 -3.93 -0.25
N PHE A 59 1.06 -2.62 -0.18
CA PHE A 59 -0.02 -2.07 0.65
C PHE A 59 -1.39 -2.39 0.06
N ALA A 60 -1.49 -2.49 -1.26
CA ALA A 60 -2.66 -3.00 -1.94
C ALA A 60 -2.92 -4.48 -1.60
N PHE A 61 -1.89 -5.32 -1.66
CA PHE A 61 -1.99 -6.73 -1.26
C PHE A 61 -2.37 -6.88 0.22
N LEU A 62 -1.75 -6.10 1.12
CA LEU A 62 -2.10 -6.07 2.54
C LEU A 62 -3.57 -5.67 2.72
N ASN A 63 -4.09 -4.69 1.99
CA ASN A 63 -5.51 -4.35 2.04
C ASN A 63 -6.41 -5.51 1.61
N ILE A 64 -6.05 -6.26 0.57
CA ILE A 64 -6.81 -7.46 0.15
C ILE A 64 -6.81 -8.50 1.26
N LEU A 65 -5.64 -8.83 1.80
CA LEU A 65 -5.49 -9.84 2.86
C LEU A 65 -6.20 -9.42 4.15
N ILE A 66 -5.96 -8.20 4.62
CA ILE A 66 -6.61 -7.63 5.81
C ILE A 66 -8.12 -7.62 5.58
N GLY A 67 -8.59 -7.16 4.43
CA GLY A 67 -10.02 -7.15 4.08
C GLY A 67 -10.65 -8.54 4.15
N TYR A 68 -9.97 -9.54 3.60
CA TYR A 68 -10.42 -10.94 3.67
C TYR A 68 -10.50 -11.44 5.11
N LEU A 69 -9.44 -11.23 5.91
CA LEU A 69 -9.41 -11.65 7.32
C LEU A 69 -10.48 -10.94 8.15
N LEU A 70 -10.67 -9.65 7.93
CA LEU A 70 -11.69 -8.84 8.60
C LEU A 70 -13.12 -9.31 8.27
N LEU A 71 -13.38 -9.77 7.04
CA LEU A 71 -14.67 -10.37 6.69
C LEU A 71 -14.83 -11.74 7.35
N ARG A 72 -13.81 -12.59 7.23
CA ARG A 72 -13.86 -13.98 7.70
C ARG A 72 -13.97 -14.12 9.21
N PHE A 73 -13.36 -13.21 9.96
CA PHE A 73 -13.30 -13.24 11.42
C PHE A 73 -14.03 -12.04 12.07
N SER A 74 -14.98 -11.44 11.34
CA SER A 74 -15.69 -10.24 11.78
C SER A 74 -16.40 -10.39 13.12
N ASP A 75 -16.88 -11.60 13.43
CA ASP A 75 -17.53 -11.98 14.69
C ASP A 75 -16.56 -12.15 15.86
N LYS A 76 -15.28 -12.42 15.57
CA LYS A 76 -14.24 -12.70 16.59
C LYS A 76 -13.34 -11.49 16.87
N LEU A 77 -13.31 -10.52 15.96
CA LEU A 77 -12.47 -9.34 16.04
C LEU A 77 -13.27 -8.13 16.54
N LYS A 78 -12.81 -7.47 17.62
CA LYS A 78 -13.52 -6.32 18.21
C LYS A 78 -13.33 -5.00 17.44
N SER A 79 -12.19 -4.83 16.75
CA SER A 79 -11.78 -3.54 16.16
C SER A 79 -11.77 -3.54 14.62
N VAL A 80 -12.65 -4.32 13.99
CA VAL A 80 -12.69 -4.54 12.53
C VAL A 80 -12.71 -3.23 11.75
N LYS A 81 -13.60 -2.31 12.10
CA LYS A 81 -13.79 -1.04 11.37
C LYS A 81 -12.55 -0.14 11.46
N THR A 82 -11.91 -0.06 12.62
CA THR A 82 -10.73 0.78 12.83
C THR A 82 -9.53 0.23 12.05
N ILE A 83 -9.29 -1.07 12.12
CA ILE A 83 -8.21 -1.73 11.36
C ILE A 83 -8.44 -1.55 9.85
N SER A 84 -9.68 -1.73 9.38
CA SER A 84 -10.06 -1.49 7.97
C SER A 84 -9.71 -0.08 7.50
N TRP A 85 -10.02 0.94 8.29
CA TRP A 85 -9.71 2.33 7.96
C TRP A 85 -8.22 2.63 8.01
N LEU A 86 -7.49 2.12 9.00
CA LEU A 86 -6.03 2.30 9.09
C LEU A 86 -5.32 1.68 7.89
N ALA A 87 -5.72 0.48 7.45
CA ALA A 87 -5.16 -0.15 6.26
C ALA A 87 -5.38 0.69 4.99
N LEU A 88 -6.57 1.29 4.84
CA LEU A 88 -6.89 2.15 3.69
C LEU A 88 -6.18 3.49 3.75
N ALA A 89 -6.13 4.13 4.92
CA ALA A 89 -5.31 5.32 5.15
C ALA A 89 -3.83 5.04 4.87
N GLY A 90 -3.38 3.79 5.06
CA GLY A 90 -2.06 3.35 4.68
C GLY A 90 -1.70 3.60 3.20
N LEU A 91 -2.68 3.55 2.29
CA LEU A 91 -2.48 3.83 0.86
C LEU A 91 -2.08 5.29 0.59
N LEU A 92 -2.23 6.20 1.56
CA LEU A 92 -1.69 7.57 1.47
C LEU A 92 -0.17 7.58 1.32
N MET A 93 0.54 6.54 1.77
CA MET A 93 2.00 6.50 1.67
C MET A 93 2.48 6.43 0.21
N PRO A 94 2.13 5.40 -0.57
CA PRO A 94 2.58 5.31 -1.95
C PRO A 94 1.97 6.43 -2.82
N LEU A 95 0.74 6.89 -2.54
CA LEU A 95 0.16 8.06 -3.21
C LEU A 95 0.88 9.36 -2.85
N GLY A 96 1.32 9.49 -1.60
CA GLY A 96 2.10 10.61 -1.08
C GLY A 96 3.46 10.71 -1.76
N ILE A 97 4.14 9.58 -1.98
CA ILE A 97 5.41 9.56 -2.71
C ILE A 97 5.19 10.05 -4.15
N LEU A 98 4.17 9.56 -4.86
CA LEU A 98 3.87 10.06 -6.21
C LEU A 98 3.55 11.56 -6.19
N SER A 99 2.81 12.02 -5.19
CA SER A 99 2.44 13.43 -5.02
C SER A 99 3.66 14.32 -4.76
N GLU A 100 4.60 13.87 -3.94
CA GLU A 100 5.87 14.56 -3.70
C GLU A 100 6.70 14.65 -4.98
N VAL A 101 6.91 13.53 -5.67
CA VAL A 101 7.72 13.46 -6.88
C VAL A 101 7.18 14.35 -8.01
N TYR A 102 5.86 14.28 -8.24
CA TYR A 102 5.22 14.91 -9.40
C TYR A 102 4.67 16.31 -9.12
N LEU A 103 4.23 16.59 -7.89
CA LEU A 103 3.56 17.85 -7.52
C LEU A 103 4.36 18.67 -6.52
N GLY A 104 5.49 18.17 -6.01
CA GLY A 104 6.31 18.86 -5.02
C GLY A 104 5.62 19.00 -3.65
N LEU A 105 4.64 18.15 -3.36
CA LEU A 105 3.92 18.20 -2.09
C LEU A 105 4.80 17.73 -0.92
N PRO A 106 4.61 18.26 0.30
CA PRO A 106 5.34 17.81 1.48
C PRO A 106 5.14 16.32 1.78
N PRO A 107 6.12 15.63 2.37
CA PRO A 107 6.07 14.18 2.64
C PRO A 107 5.12 13.78 3.78
N ILE A 108 4.25 14.69 4.23
CA ILE A 108 3.35 14.43 5.36
C ILE A 108 2.37 13.29 5.07
N LEU A 109 1.92 13.15 3.82
CA LEU A 109 1.07 12.02 3.39
C LEU A 109 1.84 10.69 3.44
N VAL A 110 3.13 10.72 3.12
CA VAL A 110 4.02 9.55 3.20
C VAL A 110 4.09 9.04 4.63
N LEU A 111 4.36 9.95 5.58
CA LEU A 111 4.48 9.64 7.00
C LEU A 111 3.16 9.15 7.59
N LEU A 112 2.05 9.84 7.32
CA LEU A 112 0.73 9.45 7.82
C LEU A 112 0.31 8.08 7.30
N GLY A 113 0.51 7.81 6.02
CA GLY A 113 0.22 6.50 5.44
C GLY A 113 1.13 5.39 6.01
N ALA A 114 2.43 5.66 6.19
CA ALA A 114 3.37 4.69 6.73
C ALA A 114 2.99 4.28 8.17
N ILE A 115 2.68 5.26 9.01
CA ILE A 115 2.21 5.02 10.38
C ILE A 115 0.88 4.25 10.35
N ALA A 116 -0.08 4.67 9.54
CA ALA A 116 -1.40 4.03 9.48
C ALA A 116 -1.34 2.56 9.07
N MET A 117 -0.60 2.23 8.01
CA MET A 117 -0.43 0.84 7.57
C MET A 117 0.28 0.01 8.63
N THR A 118 1.35 0.54 9.22
CA THR A 118 2.13 -0.14 10.27
C THR A 118 1.26 -0.45 11.48
N THR A 119 0.50 0.53 11.97
CA THR A 119 -0.44 0.34 13.07
C THR A 119 -1.53 -0.68 12.71
N SER A 120 -2.07 -0.63 11.48
CA SER A 120 -3.07 -1.59 11.03
C SER A 120 -2.57 -3.03 11.08
N VAL A 121 -1.37 -3.29 10.55
CA VAL A 121 -0.77 -4.63 10.49
C VAL A 121 -0.45 -5.14 11.89
N ILE A 122 0.20 -4.32 12.73
CA ILE A 122 0.54 -4.69 14.11
C ILE A 122 -0.73 -4.96 14.93
N TRP A 123 -1.74 -4.09 14.83
CA TRP A 123 -2.99 -4.26 15.57
C TRP A 123 -3.71 -5.54 15.14
N LEU A 124 -3.79 -5.82 13.83
CA LEU A 124 -4.37 -7.09 13.37
C LEU A 124 -3.61 -8.29 13.94
N GLY A 125 -2.27 -8.27 13.94
CA GLY A 125 -1.45 -9.31 14.56
C GLY A 125 -1.77 -9.52 16.04
N VAL A 126 -1.81 -8.45 16.83
CA VAL A 126 -2.18 -8.49 18.25
C VAL A 126 -3.60 -9.01 18.45
N ALA A 127 -4.55 -8.60 17.59
CA ALA A 127 -5.93 -9.04 17.68
C ALA A 127 -6.05 -10.56 17.45
N PHE A 128 -5.28 -11.11 16.50
CA PHE A 128 -5.22 -12.56 16.26
C PHE A 128 -4.56 -13.33 17.41
N LEU A 129 -3.51 -12.79 18.05
CA LEU A 129 -2.90 -13.39 19.24
C LEU A 129 -3.89 -13.48 20.42
N GLY A 130 -4.81 -12.52 20.53
CA GLY A 130 -5.83 -12.47 21.58
C GLY A 130 -7.08 -13.33 21.30
N MET A 131 -7.21 -13.97 20.13
CA MET A 131 -8.37 -14.80 19.83
C MET A 131 -8.33 -16.12 20.62
N LYS A 132 -9.47 -16.48 21.24
CA LYS A 132 -9.66 -17.84 21.79
C LYS A 132 -9.58 -18.86 20.64
N LYS A 133 -9.09 -20.08 20.95
CA LYS A 133 -8.86 -21.17 19.98
C LYS A 133 -9.97 -21.21 18.92
N LEU A 134 -9.57 -21.27 17.65
CA LEU A 134 -10.46 -21.64 16.57
C LEU A 134 -10.86 -23.10 16.83
N ASN A 135 -12.12 -23.35 17.22
CA ASN A 135 -12.63 -24.71 17.18
C ASN A 135 -12.56 -25.14 15.71
N ALA A 136 -11.71 -26.14 15.44
CA ALA A 136 -11.57 -26.78 14.14
C ALA A 136 -12.79 -27.67 13.88
#